data_AF-A0A6I3IWJ8-F1
#
_entry.id   AF-A0A6I3IWJ8-F1
#
_cell.length_a   1.000
_cell.length_b   1.000
_cell.length_c   1.000
_cell.angle_alpha   90.00
_cell.angle_beta   90.00
_cell.angle_gamma   90.00
#
_symmetry.space_group_name_H-M   'P 1'
#
loop_
_entity.id
_entity.type
_entity.pdbx_description
1 polymer ?
#
loop_
_entity_poly.entity_id
_entity_poly.type
_entity_poly.pdbx_seq_one_letter_code
_entity_poly.pdbx_strand_id
1 'polypeptide(L)'
;MLLRLAETSGRAVLVNWWDHETAPARLASAADRVVEVFCDCPVEEAAARFAARRRHPGHLDRLRTPEEHAAGIRRLRESYRGPLRIDGAPLVTVDTSGPVDADALLDAVRAHLAARDVMRREP
;
A
#
# COMPACT_ATOMS: atom_id res chain seq x y z
N MET A 1 -9.39 -12.21 8.19
CA MET A 1 -9.21 -13.13 7.05
C MET A 1 -7.90 -12.85 6.30
N LEU A 2 -7.67 -11.64 5.77
CA LEU A 2 -6.45 -11.32 5.00
C LEU A 2 -5.13 -11.58 5.76
N LEU A 3 -4.96 -11.02 6.96
CA LEU A 3 -3.74 -11.20 7.76
C LEU A 3 -3.49 -12.67 8.12
N ARG A 4 -4.55 -13.43 8.42
CA ARG A 4 -4.46 -14.87 8.70
C ARG A 4 -3.98 -15.69 7.51
N LEU A 5 -4.36 -15.30 6.30
CA LEU A 5 -3.84 -15.93 5.08
C LEU A 5 -2.38 -15.56 4.88
N ALA A 6 -2.00 -14.30 5.15
CA ALA A 6 -0.61 -13.85 5.08
C ALA A 6 0.30 -14.69 6.00
N GLU A 7 -0.10 -14.87 7.26
CA GLU A 7 0.60 -15.65 8.29
C GLU A 7 0.92 -17.09 7.84
N THR A 8 0.10 -17.69 6.97
CA THR A 8 0.23 -19.09 6.54
C THR A 8 0.78 -19.28 5.13
N SER A 9 0.94 -18.19 4.37
CA SER A 9 1.31 -18.23 2.94
C SER A 9 2.81 -18.26 2.64
N GLY A 10 3.67 -18.16 3.66
CA GLY A 10 5.13 -18.11 3.52
C GLY A 10 5.66 -16.78 2.96
N ARG A 11 5.02 -16.21 1.91
CA ARG A 11 5.24 -14.86 1.40
C ARG A 11 3.92 -14.31 0.88
N ALA A 12 3.62 -13.04 1.17
CA ALA A 12 2.43 -12.37 0.69
C ALA A 12 2.69 -10.92 0.32
N VAL A 13 1.89 -10.40 -0.61
CA VAL A 13 1.74 -8.97 -0.86
C VAL A 13 0.33 -8.58 -0.42
N LEU A 14 0.22 -7.65 0.52
CA LEU A 14 -1.06 -7.20 1.05
C LEU A 14 -1.33 -5.79 0.55
N VAL A 15 -2.40 -5.63 -0.25
CA VAL A 15 -2.81 -4.33 -0.80
C VAL A 15 -4.19 -4.00 -0.27
N ASN A 16 -4.29 -2.88 0.43
CA ASN A 16 -5.56 -2.36 0.94
C ASN A 16 -5.46 -0.87 1.21
N TRP A 17 -6.60 -0.25 1.50
CA TRP A 17 -6.64 1.01 2.23
C TRP A 17 -6.58 0.69 3.72
N TRP A 18 -5.43 0.98 4.33
CA TRP A 18 -5.15 0.64 5.72
C TRP A 18 -5.49 1.79 6.66
N ASP A 19 -5.96 1.46 7.85
CA ASP A 19 -6.15 2.43 8.93
C ASP A 19 -4.82 2.77 9.59
N HIS A 20 -4.41 4.04 9.59
CA HIS A 20 -3.11 4.49 10.11
C HIS A 20 -2.91 4.24 11.61
N GLU A 21 -3.98 4.10 12.39
CA GLU A 21 -3.85 3.88 13.84
C GLU A 21 -3.67 2.39 14.17
N THR A 22 -4.46 1.53 13.54
CA THR A 22 -4.57 0.13 13.93
C THR A 22 -3.79 -0.82 13.03
N ALA A 23 -3.54 -0.45 11.76
CA ALA A 23 -2.86 -1.33 10.82
C ALA A 23 -1.35 -1.51 11.11
N PRO A 24 -0.56 -0.48 11.49
CA PRO A 24 0.88 -0.62 11.63
C PRO A 24 1.29 -1.76 12.57
N ALA A 25 0.73 -1.79 13.79
CA ALA A 25 1.03 -2.83 14.77
C ALA A 25 0.63 -4.23 14.29
N ARG A 26 -0.53 -4.35 13.64
CA ARG A 26 -1.05 -5.64 13.14
C ARG A 26 -0.24 -6.18 11.97
N LEU A 27 0.24 -5.31 11.09
CA LEU A 27 1.09 -5.67 9.96
C LEU A 27 2.48 -6.05 10.45
N ALA A 28 3.05 -5.30 11.40
CA ALA A 28 4.33 -5.64 12.02
C ALA A 28 4.31 -7.03 12.67
N SER A 29 3.18 -7.44 13.26
CA SER A 29 3.04 -8.77 13.87
C SER A 29 2.69 -9.89 12.88
N ALA A 30 2.32 -9.59 11.64
CA ALA A 30 1.80 -10.59 10.71
C ALA A 30 2.89 -11.42 10.00
N ALA A 31 4.15 -10.98 10.05
CA ALA A 31 5.28 -11.67 9.47
C ALA A 31 6.59 -11.25 10.13
N ASP A 32 7.59 -12.14 10.15
CA ASP A 32 8.94 -11.84 10.66
C ASP A 32 9.66 -10.73 9.87
N ARG A 33 9.25 -10.52 8.61
CA ARG A 33 9.79 -9.50 7.72
C ARG A 33 8.68 -8.80 6.98
N VAL A 34 8.64 -7.48 7.13
CA VAL A 34 7.71 -6.61 6.46
C VAL A 34 8.52 -5.55 5.72
N VAL A 35 8.12 -5.27 4.48
CA VAL A 35 8.57 -4.09 3.73
C VAL A 35 7.31 -3.31 3.39
N GLU A 36 7.29 -2.04 3.74
CA GLU A 36 6.20 -1.15 3.35
C GLU A 36 6.50 -0.60 1.96
N VAL A 37 5.58 -0.81 1.01
CA VAL A 37 5.62 -0.17 -0.31
C VAL A 37 4.52 0.87 -0.35
N PHE A 38 4.91 2.14 -0.49
CA PHE A 38 4.01 3.27 -0.54
C PHE A 38 4.00 3.86 -1.94
N CYS A 39 2.89 3.67 -2.65
CA CYS A 39 2.68 4.26 -3.98
C CYS A 39 2.08 5.66 -3.83
N ASP A 40 2.82 6.68 -4.21
CA ASP A 40 2.37 8.06 -4.17
C ASP A 40 2.03 8.57 -5.57
N CYS A 41 1.11 9.53 -5.65
CA CYS A 41 0.83 10.30 -6.87
C CYS A 41 0.06 11.58 -6.52
N PRO A 42 0.05 12.59 -7.41
CA PRO A 42 -0.83 13.74 -7.27
C PRO A 42 -2.30 13.33 -7.10
N VAL A 43 -3.06 14.09 -6.31
CA VAL A 43 -4.47 13.73 -6.02
C VAL A 43 -5.33 13.81 -7.28
N GLU A 44 -5.04 14.76 -8.15
CA GLU A 44 -5.72 14.96 -9.43
C GLU A 44 -5.55 13.72 -10.33
N GLU A 45 -4.35 13.14 -10.33
CA GLU A 45 -4.02 11.94 -11.07
C GLU A 45 -4.78 10.72 -10.50
N ALA A 46 -4.78 10.55 -9.17
CA ALA A 46 -5.56 9.49 -8.51
C ALA A 46 -7.07 9.62 -8.79
N ALA A 47 -7.59 10.85 -8.78
CA ALA A 47 -9.00 11.14 -9.04
C ALA A 47 -9.39 10.82 -10.48
N ALA A 48 -8.58 11.26 -11.44
CA ALA A 48 -8.79 10.99 -12.87
C ALA A 48 -8.77 9.47 -13.14
N ARG A 49 -7.79 8.75 -12.58
CA ARG A 49 -7.69 7.29 -12.71
C ARG A 49 -8.88 6.57 -12.08
N PHE A 50 -9.37 7.06 -10.94
CA PHE A 50 -10.54 6.49 -10.29
C PHE A 50 -11.81 6.69 -11.14
N ALA A 51 -12.02 7.90 -11.66
CA ALA A 51 -13.18 8.23 -12.49
C ALA A 51 -13.21 7.42 -13.80
N ALA A 52 -12.05 7.15 -14.39
CA ALA A 52 -11.94 6.33 -15.61
C ALA A 52 -12.06 4.82 -15.35
N ARG A 53 -12.03 4.37 -14.10
CA ARG A 53 -11.95 2.93 -13.78
C ARG A 53 -13.32 2.25 -13.94
N ARG A 54 -13.36 1.20 -14.75
CA ARG A 54 -14.50 0.27 -14.75
C ARG A 54 -14.34 -0.77 -13.64
N ARG A 55 -15.10 -0.63 -12.55
CA ARG A 55 -15.07 -1.56 -11.41
C ARG A 55 -16.28 -2.50 -11.40
N HIS A 56 -16.15 -3.59 -10.64
CA HIS A 56 -17.23 -4.56 -10.43
C HIS A 56 -18.48 -3.86 -9.84
N PRO A 57 -19.71 -4.20 -10.27
CA PRO A 57 -20.94 -3.52 -9.82
C PRO A 57 -21.15 -3.51 -8.30
N GLY A 58 -20.58 -4.49 -7.58
CA GLY A 58 -20.62 -4.55 -6.11
C GLY A 58 -19.91 -3.40 -5.41
N HIS A 59 -19.08 -2.61 -6.11
CA HIS A 59 -18.53 -1.35 -5.55
C HIS A 59 -19.56 -0.23 -5.49
N LEU A 60 -20.69 -0.36 -6.19
CA LEU A 60 -21.81 0.58 -6.20
C LEU A 60 -21.43 2.01 -6.66
N ASP A 61 -20.29 2.19 -7.32
CA ASP A 61 -19.84 3.48 -7.85
C ASP A 61 -20.89 4.13 -8.77
N ARG A 62 -21.59 3.30 -9.55
CA ARG A 62 -22.67 3.73 -10.44
C ARG A 62 -23.85 4.41 -9.74
N LEU A 63 -23.94 4.30 -8.41
CA LEU A 63 -24.97 4.94 -7.61
C LEU A 63 -24.61 6.37 -7.22
N ARG A 64 -23.39 6.82 -7.51
CA ARG A 64 -22.90 8.16 -7.20
C ARG A 64 -22.77 9.01 -8.45
N THR A 65 -23.02 10.31 -8.32
CA THR A 65 -22.73 11.28 -9.38
C THR A 65 -21.23 11.54 -9.50
N PRO A 66 -20.75 12.07 -10.64
CA PRO A 66 -19.36 12.53 -10.77
C PRO A 66 -18.94 13.51 -9.67
N GLU A 67 -19.83 14.41 -9.24
CA GLU A 67 -19.56 15.40 -8.20
C GLU A 67 -19.40 14.75 -6.83
N GLU A 68 -20.22 13.74 -6.51
CA GLU A 68 -20.10 12.97 -5.27
C GLU A 68 -18.79 12.16 -5.22
N HIS A 69 -18.35 11.61 -6.35
CA HIS A 69 -17.04 11.00 -6.45
C HIS A 69 -15.91 12.01 -6.20
N ALA A 70 -15.95 13.17 -6.86
CA ALA A 70 -14.95 14.21 -6.70
C ALA A 70 -14.87 14.71 -5.24
N ALA A 71 -16.02 14.93 -4.59
CA ALA A 71 -16.09 15.31 -3.18
C ALA A 71 -15.50 14.23 -2.26
N GLY A 72 -15.83 12.95 -2.51
CA GLY A 72 -15.28 11.83 -1.75
C GLY A 72 -13.76 11.70 -1.86
N ILE A 73 -13.22 11.88 -3.07
CA ILE A 73 -11.76 11.81 -3.31
C ILE A 73 -11.04 12.97 -2.63
N ARG A 74 -11.58 14.20 -2.69
CA ARG A 74 -11.01 15.36 -1.97
C ARG A 74 -10.97 15.12 -0.47
N ARG A 75 -12.07 14.64 0.12
CA ARG A 75 -12.14 14.31 1.55
C ARG A 75 -11.13 13.23 1.95
N LEU A 76 -11.01 12.19 1.13
CA LEU A 76 -9.99 11.15 1.33
C LEU A 76 -8.58 11.77 1.35
N ARG A 77 -8.30 12.71 0.43
CA ARG A 77 -7.00 13.40 0.38
C ARG A 77 -6.73 14.27 1.59
N GLU A 78 -7.71 14.99 2.10
CA GLU A 78 -7.58 15.78 3.34
C GLU A 78 -7.20 14.89 4.53
N SER A 79 -7.72 13.66 4.57
CA SER A 79 -7.36 12.66 5.58
C SER A 79 -6.12 11.83 5.24
N TYR A 80 -5.44 12.08 4.12
CA TYR A 80 -4.30 11.28 3.68
C TYR A 80 -3.06 11.60 4.51
N ARG A 81 -2.64 10.64 5.32
CA ARG A 81 -1.49 10.75 6.22
C ARG A 81 -0.18 10.22 5.64
N GLY A 82 -0.18 9.84 4.35
CA GLY A 82 0.98 9.27 3.68
C GLY A 82 1.22 7.80 4.09
N PRO A 83 2.48 7.32 4.13
CA PRO A 83 2.79 5.95 4.50
C PRO A 83 2.36 5.64 5.94
N LEU A 84 2.12 4.36 6.23
CA LEU A 84 1.78 3.82 7.54
C LEU A 84 2.94 3.91 8.53
N ARG A 85 4.19 3.91 8.06
CA ARG A 85 5.40 3.91 8.89
C ARG A 85 5.40 2.73 9.86
N ILE A 86 5.30 1.53 9.31
CA ILE A 86 5.28 0.29 10.10
C ILE A 86 6.59 0.19 10.90
N ASP A 87 6.48 0.02 12.21
CA ASP A 87 7.64 0.01 13.10
C ASP A 87 8.62 -1.11 12.72
N GLY A 88 9.90 -0.76 12.66
CA GLY A 88 10.98 -1.66 12.27
C GLY A 88 10.95 -2.15 10.81
N ALA A 89 10.01 -1.70 9.98
CA ALA A 89 9.94 -2.05 8.55
C ALA A 89 10.57 -0.96 7.68
N PRO A 90 11.40 -1.31 6.69
CA PRO A 90 11.84 -0.36 5.67
C PRO A 90 10.66 0.09 4.81
N LEU A 91 10.72 1.36 4.40
CA LEU A 91 9.74 2.00 3.52
C LEU A 91 10.36 2.24 2.15
N VAL A 92 9.72 1.71 1.11
CA VAL A 92 10.01 2.01 -0.30
C VAL A 92 8.87 2.90 -0.82
N THR A 93 9.19 4.15 -1.16
CA THR A 93 8.24 5.08 -1.78
C THR A 93 8.39 5.05 -3.29
N VAL A 94 7.27 4.94 -4.00
CA VAL A 94 7.23 4.86 -5.47
C VAL A 94 6.35 5.97 -5.98
N ASP A 95 6.90 6.84 -6.82
CA ASP A 95 6.08 7.79 -7.58
C ASP A 95 5.39 7.04 -8.72
N THR A 96 4.06 7.08 -8.70
CA THR A 96 3.20 6.44 -9.69
C THR A 96 2.53 7.48 -10.60
N SER A 97 2.98 8.74 -10.58
CA SER A 97 2.52 9.77 -11.52
C SER A 97 2.81 9.39 -12.99
N GLY A 98 3.86 8.61 -13.23
CA GLY A 98 4.22 8.04 -14.53
C GLY A 98 4.35 6.51 -14.54
N PRO A 99 4.95 5.94 -15.61
CA PRO A 99 5.28 4.53 -15.68
C PRO A 99 6.22 4.13 -14.54
N VAL A 100 5.92 2.99 -13.90
CA VAL A 100 6.73 2.41 -12.82
C VAL A 100 7.62 1.31 -13.40
N ASP A 101 8.92 1.38 -13.10
CA ASP A 101 9.83 0.26 -13.32
C ASP A 101 9.59 -0.81 -12.24
N ALA A 102 8.85 -1.86 -12.63
CA ALA A 102 8.48 -2.93 -11.72
C ALA A 102 9.66 -3.80 -11.30
N ASP A 103 10.67 -3.97 -12.16
CA ASP A 103 11.84 -4.78 -11.88
C ASP A 103 12.75 -4.07 -10.86
N ALA A 104 12.98 -2.77 -11.04
CA ALA A 104 13.71 -1.95 -10.08
C ALA A 104 13.03 -1.92 -8.71
N LEU A 105 11.70 -1.81 -8.67
CA LEU A 105 10.92 -1.87 -7.42
C LEU A 105 11.06 -3.23 -6.73
N LEU A 106 10.96 -4.32 -7.50
CA LEU A 106 11.08 -5.67 -6.97
C LEU A 106 12.47 -5.91 -6.38
N ASP A 107 13.52 -5.43 -7.04
CA ASP A 107 14.89 -5.54 -6.56
C ASP A 107 15.11 -4.74 -5.26
N ALA A 108 14.57 -3.52 -5.17
CA ALA A 108 14.61 -2.74 -3.92
C ALA A 108 13.92 -3.46 -2.75
N VAL A 109 12.73 -4.04 -2.98
CA VAL A 109 12.01 -4.81 -1.96
C VAL A 109 12.81 -6.06 -1.55
N ARG A 110 13.39 -6.78 -2.51
CA ARG A 110 14.21 -7.98 -2.24
C ARG A 110 15.45 -7.65 -1.43
N ALA A 111 16.13 -6.55 -1.74
CA ALA A 111 17.30 -6.09 -0.98
C ALA A 111 16.96 -5.86 0.50
N HIS A 112 15.83 -5.21 0.78
CA HIS A 112 15.35 -4.99 2.15
C HIS A 112 14.98 -6.29 2.88
N LEU A 113 14.37 -7.24 2.17
CA LEU A 113 14.05 -8.56 2.74
C LEU A 113 15.32 -9.37 3.05
N ALA A 114 16.40 -9.21 2.28
CA ALA A 114 17.66 -9.94 2.46
C ALA A 114 18.57 -9.34 3.54
N ALA A 115 18.58 -8.01 3.71
CA ALA A 115 19.52 -7.30 4.60
C ALA A 115 19.46 -7.72 6.08
N ARG A 116 18.31 -8.26 6.56
CA ARG A 116 18.16 -8.74 7.94
C ARG A 116 18.73 -10.15 8.19
N ASP A 117 19.12 -10.89 7.16
CA ASP A 117 19.82 -12.18 7.33
C ASP A 117 21.29 -12.02 7.72
N VAL A 118 21.91 -10.91 7.35
CA VAL A 118 23.34 -10.65 7.60
C VAL A 118 23.56 -10.20 9.04
N MET A 119 22.73 -9.30 9.55
CA MET A 119 22.85 -8.76 10.93
C MET A 119 22.55 -9.81 12.03
N ARG A 120 21.84 -10.90 11.70
CA ARG A 120 21.48 -11.97 12.64
C ARG A 120 22.49 -13.13 12.64
N ARG A 121 23.54 -13.06 11.80
CA ARG A 121 24.59 -14.08 11.66
C ARG A 121 25.95 -13.65 12.22
N GLU A 122 26.08 -12.42 12.72
CA GLU A 122 27.26 -11.98 13.46
C GLU A 122 27.09 -12.40 14.94
N PRO A 123 28.05 -13.14 15.52
CA PRO A 123 27.98 -13.64 16.90
C PRO A 123 28.15 -12.57 17.98
#